data_AF-A0A1X1JC63-F1
#
_entry.id   AF-A0A1X1JC63-F1
#
_cell.length_a   1.000
_cell.length_b   1.000
_cell.length_c   1.000
_cell.angle_alpha   90.00
_cell.angle_beta   90.00
_cell.angle_gamma   90.00
#
_symmetry.space_group_name_H-M   'P 1'
#
loop_
_entity.id
_entity.type
_entity.pdbx_description
1 polymer ?
#
loop_
_entity_poly.entity_id
_entity_poly.type
_entity_poly.pdbx_seq_one_letter_code
_entity_poly.pdbx_strand_id
1 'polypeptide(L)'
;MLKEKYKDLFHISDGDYEKSAAYYNEYLEIFDDLVKGDAFDVNNLRKRIENSNPWKNSGYSDGKYEFISLAGTDCDILAPLLIDNIENCQQEDAKEVIQARFKDFEHAFDGNFINPRVILLGINPKMSCEHDSYGLKETVYKEPFNTNRPILDNDYYNGDGSIFYANMKKHQDLKDIHSKMISNEDKVTPVALWEFFPYASEKETVWQKGYSISKSLKRYFQLKETLPSQIWMVCLLTYTIKHSEKLFLFLRKNNKDFRNHFLNKYFEEIQIMNKENIKVLSKKSGSSKYLSNGNVKPYFSGTTTNIRTDKVEDFFEDLWGILSSTK
;
A
#
# COMPACT_ATOMS: atom_id res chain seq x y z
N MET A 1 18.12 20.33 7.23
CA MET A 1 17.88 19.34 6.15
C MET A 1 16.60 18.59 6.47
N LEU A 2 15.76 18.25 5.48
CA LEU A 2 14.48 17.59 5.71
C LEU A 2 14.61 16.17 6.29
N LYS A 3 15.72 15.46 6.00
CA LYS A 3 16.07 14.19 6.64
C LYS A 3 16.04 14.29 8.17
N GLU A 4 16.64 15.34 8.73
CA GLU A 4 16.66 15.57 10.18
C GLU A 4 15.31 16.00 10.74
N LYS A 5 14.52 16.75 9.97
CA LYS A 5 13.16 17.14 10.35
C LYS A 5 12.26 15.92 10.50
N TYR A 6 12.35 14.98 9.57
CA TYR A 6 11.48 13.81 9.49
C TYR A 6 12.10 12.52 10.03
N LYS A 7 13.24 12.58 10.73
CA LYS A 7 13.98 11.39 11.19
C LYS A 7 13.17 10.45 12.08
N ASP A 8 12.19 10.98 12.80
CA ASP A 8 11.31 10.20 13.65
C ASP A 8 10.29 9.39 12.85
N LEU A 9 9.92 9.87 11.66
CA LEU A 9 8.98 9.22 10.75
C LEU A 9 9.71 8.32 9.74
N PHE A 10 10.76 8.83 9.12
CA PHE A 10 11.56 8.15 8.11
C PHE A 10 12.97 7.90 8.65
N HIS A 11 13.23 6.64 8.98
CA HIS A 11 14.52 6.22 9.51
C HIS A 11 15.48 5.94 8.34
N ILE A 12 16.27 6.94 7.95
CA ILE A 12 17.18 6.87 6.81
C ILE A 12 18.61 6.75 7.34
N SER A 13 19.28 5.63 7.08
CA SER A 13 20.68 5.45 7.46
C SER A 13 21.60 6.36 6.65
N ASP A 14 22.78 6.70 7.18
CA ASP A 14 23.75 7.52 6.45
C ASP A 14 24.25 6.80 5.19
N GLY A 15 24.50 5.50 5.27
CA GLY A 15 24.91 4.69 4.11
C GLY A 15 23.85 4.60 3.02
N ASP A 16 22.56 4.48 3.38
CA ASP A 16 21.49 4.51 2.39
C ASP A 16 21.33 5.91 1.79
N TYR A 17 21.42 6.95 2.62
CA TYR A 17 21.37 8.33 2.15
C TYR A 17 22.50 8.63 1.16
N GLU A 18 23.73 8.20 1.43
CA GLU A 18 24.86 8.37 0.50
C GLU A 18 24.62 7.71 -0.86
N LYS A 19 23.98 6.53 -0.89
CA LYS A 19 23.66 5.81 -2.12
C LYS A 19 22.56 6.48 -2.95
N SER A 20 21.54 7.06 -2.29
CA SER A 20 20.32 7.53 -2.97
C SER A 20 19.90 8.96 -2.57
N ALA A 21 20.87 9.84 -2.27
CA ALA A 21 20.62 11.16 -1.69
C ALA A 21 19.63 12.02 -2.51
N ALA A 22 19.76 11.99 -3.83
CA ALA A 22 18.89 12.77 -4.73
C ALA A 22 17.41 12.37 -4.56
N TYR A 23 17.12 11.07 -4.56
CA TYR A 23 15.76 10.56 -4.39
C TYR A 23 15.21 10.82 -2.99
N TYR A 24 16.03 10.66 -1.94
CA TYR A 24 15.61 11.00 -0.59
C TYR A 24 15.22 12.47 -0.47
N ASN A 25 16.06 13.37 -0.98
CA ASN A 25 15.78 14.80 -0.90
C ASN A 25 14.52 15.18 -1.67
N GLU A 26 14.36 14.68 -2.90
CA GLU A 26 13.17 14.93 -3.71
C GLU A 26 11.88 14.46 -3.00
N TYR A 27 11.84 13.23 -2.49
CA TYR A 27 10.64 12.70 -1.85
C TYR A 27 10.33 13.35 -0.50
N LEU A 28 11.37 13.71 0.27
CA LEU A 28 11.19 14.47 1.51
C LEU A 28 10.67 15.88 1.24
N GLU A 29 11.10 16.54 0.16
CA GLU A 29 10.55 17.84 -0.25
C GLU A 29 9.09 17.73 -0.67
N ILE A 30 8.73 16.74 -1.47
CA ILE A 30 7.32 16.49 -1.83
C ILE A 30 6.48 16.24 -0.58
N PHE A 31 6.97 15.42 0.35
CA PHE A 31 6.29 15.16 1.61
C PHE A 31 6.14 16.41 2.48
N ASP A 32 7.17 17.23 2.59
CA ASP A 32 7.16 18.48 3.35
C ASP A 32 6.11 19.46 2.82
N ASP A 33 6.06 19.63 1.49
CA ASP A 33 5.07 20.48 0.84
C ASP A 33 3.65 19.94 1.02
N LEU A 34 3.47 18.62 0.93
CA LEU A 34 2.21 17.96 1.23
C LEU A 34 1.78 18.21 2.68
N VAL A 35 2.68 18.15 3.67
CA VAL A 35 2.37 18.39 5.09
C VAL A 35 1.99 19.85 5.32
N LYS A 36 2.75 20.80 4.78
CA LYS A 36 2.52 22.25 4.95
C LYS A 36 1.19 22.74 4.38
N GLY A 37 0.62 22.08 3.38
CA GLY A 37 -0.68 22.46 2.80
C GLY A 37 -0.60 23.68 1.88
N ASP A 38 -1.75 24.33 1.62
CA ASP A 38 -2.18 25.27 0.55
C ASP A 38 -1.21 26.37 0.02
N ALA A 39 0.04 26.43 0.45
CA ALA A 39 1.08 27.24 -0.17
C ALA A 39 1.48 26.76 -1.58
N PHE A 40 1.06 25.56 -2.00
CA PHE A 40 1.43 24.93 -3.26
C PHE A 40 0.21 24.54 -4.09
N ASP A 41 0.26 24.76 -5.40
CA ASP A 41 -0.76 24.31 -6.35
C ASP A 41 -0.89 22.78 -6.34
N VAL A 42 -2.10 22.28 -6.04
CA VAL A 42 -2.44 20.85 -6.01
C VAL A 42 -2.05 20.14 -7.31
N ASN A 43 -2.26 20.80 -8.45
CA ASN A 43 -1.91 20.24 -9.76
C ASN A 43 -0.39 20.07 -9.91
N ASN A 44 0.40 20.94 -9.27
CA ASN A 44 1.85 20.85 -9.26
C ASN A 44 2.30 19.66 -8.40
N LEU A 45 1.75 19.50 -7.19
CA LEU A 45 2.10 18.37 -6.30
C LEU A 45 1.75 17.02 -6.93
N ARG A 46 0.57 16.89 -7.53
CA ARG A 46 0.18 15.69 -8.27
C ARG A 46 1.19 15.35 -9.36
N LYS A 47 1.51 16.32 -10.23
CA LYS A 47 2.48 16.14 -11.33
C LYS A 47 3.86 15.77 -10.82
N ARG A 48 4.32 16.35 -9.69
CA ARG A 48 5.59 15.98 -9.06
C ARG A 48 5.59 14.52 -8.65
N ILE A 49 4.57 14.06 -7.93
CA ILE A 49 4.43 12.64 -7.52
C ILE A 49 4.40 11.73 -8.75
N GLU A 50 3.65 12.07 -9.80
CA GLU A 50 3.59 11.30 -11.05
C GLU A 50 4.96 11.24 -11.73
N ASN A 51 5.65 12.37 -11.88
CA ASN A 51 6.92 12.47 -12.58
C ASN A 51 8.04 11.75 -11.84
N SER A 52 8.04 11.82 -10.51
CA SER A 52 9.03 11.21 -9.64
C SER A 52 8.67 9.75 -9.27
N ASN A 53 7.77 9.09 -9.99
CA ASN A 53 7.36 7.73 -9.66
C ASN A 53 8.53 6.73 -9.80
N PRO A 54 8.93 6.03 -8.71
CA PRO A 54 10.15 5.23 -8.67
C PRO A 54 10.08 3.97 -9.55
N TRP A 55 8.89 3.55 -9.97
CA TRP A 55 8.71 2.41 -10.87
C TRP A 55 8.76 2.77 -12.35
N LYS A 56 8.82 4.06 -12.73
CA LYS A 56 9.04 4.45 -14.14
C LYS A 56 10.37 3.92 -14.69
N ASN A 57 11.37 3.81 -13.82
CA ASN A 57 12.68 3.23 -14.11
C ASN A 57 12.91 1.96 -13.30
N SER A 58 11.89 1.10 -13.16
CA SER A 58 12.03 -0.15 -12.39
C SER A 58 12.92 -1.17 -13.10
N GLY A 59 13.61 -1.97 -12.29
CA GLY A 59 14.40 -3.10 -12.73
C GLY A 59 15.86 -3.03 -12.29
N TYR A 60 16.38 -4.19 -11.93
CA TYR A 60 17.81 -4.44 -11.75
C TYR A 60 18.21 -5.69 -12.52
N SER A 61 19.35 -5.64 -13.22
CA SER A 61 19.98 -6.81 -13.81
C SER A 61 21.50 -6.64 -13.90
N ASP A 62 22.25 -7.67 -13.52
CA ASP A 62 23.71 -7.74 -13.68
C ASP A 62 24.16 -8.96 -14.53
N GLY A 63 23.21 -9.60 -15.20
CA GLY A 63 23.41 -10.83 -15.98
C GLY A 63 23.38 -12.12 -15.15
N LYS A 64 23.65 -12.07 -13.83
CA LYS A 64 23.46 -13.22 -12.92
C LYS A 64 22.12 -13.12 -12.19
N TYR A 65 21.72 -11.93 -11.75
CA TYR A 65 20.46 -11.70 -11.04
C TYR A 65 19.55 -10.72 -11.78
N GLU A 66 18.25 -10.89 -11.57
CA GLU A 66 17.23 -10.04 -12.16
C GLU A 66 16.08 -9.77 -11.17
N PHE A 67 15.80 -8.50 -10.93
CA PHE A 67 14.70 -8.02 -10.08
C PHE A 67 13.89 -6.96 -10.83
N ILE A 68 12.96 -7.40 -11.70
CA ILE A 68 12.30 -6.55 -12.70
C ILE A 68 11.40 -5.47 -12.09
N SER A 69 10.68 -5.78 -11.02
CA SER A 69 9.79 -4.86 -10.32
C SER A 69 10.46 -4.07 -9.19
N LEU A 70 11.78 -4.24 -8.99
CA LEU A 70 12.52 -3.44 -8.03
C LEU A 70 12.46 -1.96 -8.43
N ALA A 71 12.06 -1.11 -7.50
CA ALA A 71 11.98 0.33 -7.72
C ALA A 71 13.37 0.86 -8.08
N GLY A 72 13.47 1.67 -9.16
CA GLY A 72 14.76 2.14 -9.65
C GLY A 72 15.54 2.94 -8.61
N THR A 73 14.83 3.67 -7.76
CA THR A 73 15.40 4.46 -6.67
C THR A 73 16.01 3.65 -5.53
N ASP A 74 15.66 2.37 -5.47
CA ASP A 74 16.04 1.48 -4.37
C ASP A 74 17.12 0.49 -4.80
N CYS A 75 17.46 0.42 -6.09
CA CYS A 75 18.39 -0.57 -6.65
C CYS A 75 19.75 -0.60 -5.94
N ASP A 76 20.38 0.56 -5.73
CA ASP A 76 21.71 0.66 -5.09
C ASP A 76 21.71 0.25 -3.61
N ILE A 77 20.54 0.24 -2.98
CA ILE A 77 20.34 -0.16 -1.59
C ILE A 77 19.96 -1.65 -1.53
N LEU A 78 18.89 -2.03 -2.21
CA LEU A 78 18.26 -3.34 -2.06
C LEU A 78 18.90 -4.44 -2.91
N ALA A 79 19.33 -4.18 -4.14
CA ALA A 79 19.82 -5.25 -5.00
C ALA A 79 21.02 -5.99 -4.38
N PRO A 80 22.04 -5.31 -3.80
CA PRO A 80 23.12 -6.00 -3.10
C PRO A 80 22.64 -6.87 -1.92
N LEU A 81 21.61 -6.41 -1.19
CA LEU A 81 21.06 -7.13 -0.03
C LEU A 81 20.24 -8.35 -0.46
N LEU A 82 19.53 -8.27 -1.59
CA LEU A 82 18.80 -9.39 -2.19
C LEU A 82 19.75 -10.46 -2.69
N ILE A 83 20.82 -10.06 -3.37
CA ILE A 83 21.89 -10.96 -3.83
C ILE A 83 22.54 -11.65 -2.63
N ASP A 84 22.91 -10.90 -1.60
CA ASP A 84 23.46 -11.46 -0.36
C ASP A 84 22.50 -12.45 0.31
N ASN A 85 21.18 -12.17 0.31
CA ASN A 85 20.20 -13.11 0.85
C ASN A 85 20.13 -14.40 0.04
N ILE A 86 20.23 -14.32 -1.29
CA ILE A 86 20.22 -15.49 -2.19
C ILE A 86 21.47 -16.33 -1.96
N GLU A 87 22.66 -15.73 -2.03
CA GLU A 87 23.94 -16.46 -1.94
C GLU A 87 24.18 -17.09 -0.57
N ASN A 88 23.62 -16.52 0.50
CA ASN A 88 23.70 -17.09 1.85
C ASN A 88 22.51 -17.99 2.21
N CYS A 89 21.57 -18.19 1.28
CA CYS A 89 20.47 -19.12 1.49
C CYS A 89 20.98 -20.57 1.47
N GLN A 90 20.45 -21.41 2.34
CA GLN A 90 20.81 -22.83 2.37
C GLN A 90 20.11 -23.65 1.28
N GLN A 91 19.14 -23.06 0.58
CA GLN A 91 18.38 -23.75 -0.48
C GLN A 91 19.01 -23.49 -1.84
N GLU A 92 19.23 -24.55 -2.61
CA GLU A 92 19.87 -24.47 -3.93
C GLU A 92 19.04 -23.66 -4.95
N ASP A 93 17.71 -23.64 -4.80
CA ASP A 93 16.76 -22.93 -5.67
C ASP A 93 16.35 -21.55 -5.13
N ALA A 94 17.10 -21.01 -4.15
CA ALA A 94 16.79 -19.73 -3.53
C ALA A 94 16.75 -18.57 -4.53
N LYS A 95 17.61 -18.61 -5.55
CA LYS A 95 17.64 -17.60 -6.60
C LYS A 95 16.31 -17.56 -7.35
N GLU A 96 15.83 -18.70 -7.80
CA GLU A 96 14.59 -18.84 -8.57
C GLU A 96 13.40 -18.33 -7.74
N VAL A 97 13.31 -18.77 -6.48
CA VAL A 97 12.21 -18.44 -5.58
C VAL A 97 12.19 -16.95 -5.20
N ILE A 98 13.34 -16.38 -4.86
CA ILE A 98 13.43 -14.98 -4.44
C ILE A 98 13.26 -14.05 -5.64
N GLN A 99 13.94 -14.31 -6.76
CA GLN A 99 13.75 -13.50 -7.97
C GLN A 99 12.32 -13.53 -8.48
N ALA A 100 11.63 -14.68 -8.34
CA ALA A 100 10.22 -14.76 -8.67
C ALA A 100 9.45 -13.63 -7.97
N ARG A 101 9.73 -13.28 -6.70
CA ARG A 101 9.04 -12.18 -5.99
C ARG A 101 9.18 -10.79 -6.64
N PHE A 102 10.08 -10.65 -7.60
CA PHE A 102 10.35 -9.42 -8.34
C PHE A 102 10.04 -9.53 -9.85
N LYS A 103 9.49 -10.65 -10.33
CA LYS A 103 9.07 -10.82 -11.74
C LYS A 103 7.65 -10.30 -11.99
N ASP A 104 7.28 -9.15 -11.44
CA ASP A 104 5.96 -8.50 -11.66
C ASP A 104 4.81 -8.95 -10.73
N PHE A 105 5.15 -9.25 -9.47
CA PHE A 105 4.18 -9.69 -8.47
C PHE A 105 3.48 -8.52 -7.77
N GLU A 106 2.21 -8.78 -7.44
CA GLU A 106 1.18 -7.97 -6.78
C GLU A 106 1.63 -6.65 -6.10
N HIS A 107 0.82 -5.65 -6.38
CA HIS A 107 0.92 -4.21 -6.17
C HIS A 107 1.52 -3.68 -4.85
N ALA A 108 2.51 -2.80 -5.01
CA ALA A 108 2.82 -1.76 -4.02
C ALA A 108 1.59 -0.88 -3.74
N PHE A 109 0.89 -0.49 -4.81
CA PHE A 109 -0.33 0.29 -4.78
C PHE A 109 -1.21 -0.05 -5.99
N ASP A 110 -2.53 0.15 -5.89
CA ASP A 110 -3.48 -0.07 -6.99
C ASP A 110 -4.79 0.70 -6.77
N GLY A 111 -5.65 0.75 -7.78
CA GLY A 111 -6.94 1.44 -7.72
C GLY A 111 -6.82 2.96 -7.80
N ASN A 112 -7.76 3.66 -7.18
CA ASN A 112 -7.97 5.09 -7.35
C ASN A 112 -7.35 5.92 -6.23
N PHE A 113 -6.34 6.73 -6.54
CA PHE A 113 -5.73 7.72 -5.62
C PHE A 113 -6.24 9.17 -5.82
N ILE A 114 -7.36 9.34 -6.53
CA ILE A 114 -8.08 10.60 -6.72
C ILE A 114 -9.47 10.48 -6.07
N ASN A 115 -9.61 11.03 -4.86
CA ASN A 115 -10.86 11.03 -4.09
C ASN A 115 -11.54 9.64 -3.95
N PRO A 116 -10.82 8.57 -3.53
CA PRO A 116 -11.46 7.29 -3.23
C PRO A 116 -12.34 7.38 -1.99
N ARG A 117 -13.31 6.46 -1.89
CA ARG A 117 -14.11 6.27 -0.67
C ARG A 117 -13.35 5.49 0.39
N VAL A 118 -12.55 4.51 -0.02
CA VAL A 118 -11.82 3.62 0.89
C VAL A 118 -10.37 3.46 0.45
N ILE A 119 -9.42 3.52 1.39
CA ILE A 119 -8.05 3.04 1.16
C ILE A 119 -7.79 1.86 2.10
N LEU A 120 -7.34 0.75 1.53
CA LEU A 120 -6.85 -0.41 2.28
C LEU A 120 -5.35 -0.28 2.52
N LEU A 121 -4.94 -0.16 3.79
CA LEU A 121 -3.54 0.02 4.18
C LEU A 121 -2.93 -1.28 4.72
N GLY A 122 -1.98 -1.85 3.98
CA GLY A 122 -1.28 -3.10 4.33
C GLY A 122 -1.94 -4.34 3.72
N ILE A 123 -2.19 -4.31 2.41
CA ILE A 123 -2.77 -5.42 1.64
C ILE A 123 -1.90 -6.68 1.64
N ASN A 124 -0.60 -6.53 1.95
CA ASN A 124 0.54 -7.44 1.84
C ASN A 124 0.36 -8.40 0.67
N PRO A 125 0.86 -8.09 -0.53
CA PRO A 125 0.79 -9.00 -1.66
C PRO A 125 1.32 -10.38 -1.25
N LYS A 126 0.43 -11.38 -1.26
CA LYS A 126 0.73 -12.72 -0.76
C LYS A 126 0.79 -13.65 -1.94
N MET A 127 2.01 -14.02 -2.30
CA MET A 127 2.21 -15.17 -3.15
C MET A 127 2.07 -16.46 -2.36
N SER A 128 1.00 -17.21 -2.61
CA SER A 128 0.89 -18.62 -2.23
C SER A 128 1.27 -19.59 -3.34
N CYS A 129 1.40 -19.14 -4.59
CA CYS A 129 1.68 -19.98 -5.75
C CYS A 129 2.50 -19.24 -6.82
N GLU A 130 3.17 -20.00 -7.69
CA GLU A 130 3.69 -19.49 -8.96
C GLU A 130 2.52 -18.97 -9.80
N HIS A 131 2.68 -17.79 -10.39
CA HIS A 131 1.74 -17.23 -11.35
C HIS A 131 2.50 -16.46 -12.43
N ASP A 132 1.86 -16.25 -13.58
CA ASP A 132 2.39 -15.43 -14.66
C ASP A 132 2.40 -13.93 -14.27
N SER A 133 3.25 -13.13 -14.91
CA SER A 133 3.31 -11.67 -14.71
C SER A 133 1.94 -11.02 -14.91
N TYR A 134 1.59 -10.05 -14.07
CA TYR A 134 0.33 -9.30 -14.13
C TYR A 134 0.37 -8.08 -15.07
N GLY A 135 1.49 -7.83 -15.75
CA GLY A 135 1.75 -6.65 -16.57
C GLY A 135 1.85 -5.33 -15.79
N LEU A 136 2.27 -5.34 -14.51
CA LEU A 136 2.17 -4.16 -13.62
C LEU A 136 3.07 -3.01 -14.03
N LYS A 137 4.26 -3.33 -14.54
CA LYS A 137 5.21 -2.35 -15.10
C LYS A 137 4.59 -1.50 -16.21
N GLU A 138 3.73 -2.09 -17.03
CA GLU A 138 3.10 -1.43 -18.17
C GLU A 138 1.74 -0.81 -17.83
N THR A 139 1.23 -1.01 -16.62
CA THR A 139 -0.13 -0.60 -16.20
C THR A 139 -0.12 0.30 -14.96
N VAL A 140 -0.07 -0.29 -13.76
CA VAL A 140 -0.27 0.38 -12.47
C VAL A 140 0.86 1.35 -12.15
N TYR A 141 2.08 0.99 -12.53
CA TYR A 141 3.26 1.80 -12.23
C TYR A 141 3.47 3.00 -13.16
N LYS A 142 2.71 3.15 -14.25
CA LYS A 142 2.86 4.33 -15.14
C LYS A 142 2.01 5.52 -14.71
N GLU A 143 0.79 5.28 -14.26
CA GLU A 143 -0.21 6.31 -14.00
C GLU A 143 -0.87 6.12 -12.63
N PRO A 144 -0.23 6.55 -11.53
CA PRO A 144 -0.75 6.33 -10.18
C PRO A 144 -2.07 7.07 -9.91
N PHE A 145 -2.40 8.09 -10.70
CA PHE A 145 -3.63 8.88 -10.57
C PHE A 145 -4.57 8.64 -11.76
N ASN A 146 -5.28 7.52 -11.71
CA ASN A 146 -6.37 7.19 -12.63
C ASN A 146 -7.63 6.91 -11.81
N THR A 147 -8.67 7.72 -11.99
CA THR A 147 -9.94 7.63 -11.23
C THR A 147 -10.66 6.31 -11.45
N ASN A 148 -10.48 5.70 -12.61
CA ASN A 148 -11.21 4.52 -13.04
C ASN A 148 -10.34 3.27 -13.05
N ARG A 149 -9.13 3.33 -12.48
CA ARG A 149 -8.22 2.19 -12.46
C ARG A 149 -8.88 1.03 -11.71
N PRO A 150 -9.22 -0.07 -12.40
CA PRO A 150 -9.78 -1.23 -11.73
C PRO A 150 -8.70 -1.84 -10.85
N ILE A 151 -9.12 -2.51 -9.78
CA ILE A 151 -8.21 -3.34 -9.00
C ILE A 151 -7.91 -4.63 -9.74
N LEU A 152 -6.73 -5.20 -9.51
CA LEU A 152 -6.34 -6.49 -10.07
C LEU A 152 -7.42 -7.57 -9.85
N ASP A 153 -7.78 -8.27 -10.92
CA ASP A 153 -8.70 -9.39 -10.83
C ASP A 153 -7.99 -10.64 -10.28
N ASN A 154 -8.21 -10.93 -8.99
CA ASN A 154 -7.72 -12.14 -8.35
C ASN A 154 -8.61 -12.60 -7.18
N ASP A 155 -8.40 -13.84 -6.72
CA ASP A 155 -9.18 -14.44 -5.63
C ASP A 155 -9.09 -13.67 -4.31
N TYR A 156 -7.98 -12.95 -4.07
CA TYR A 156 -7.79 -12.18 -2.85
C TYR A 156 -8.75 -10.99 -2.75
N TYR A 157 -9.11 -10.38 -3.88
CA TYR A 157 -10.06 -9.26 -3.95
C TYR A 157 -11.48 -9.69 -4.39
N ASN A 158 -11.61 -10.64 -5.31
CA ASN A 158 -12.89 -10.95 -5.98
C ASN A 158 -13.57 -12.27 -5.56
N GLY A 159 -12.85 -13.18 -4.89
CA GLY A 159 -13.39 -14.47 -4.45
C GLY A 159 -14.45 -14.41 -3.33
N ASP A 160 -15.19 -15.50 -3.10
CA ASP A 160 -16.22 -15.62 -2.04
C ASP A 160 -15.67 -15.57 -0.60
N GLY A 161 -14.34 -15.68 -0.45
CA GLY A 161 -13.59 -15.50 0.79
C GLY A 161 -12.54 -14.39 0.68
N SER A 162 -12.78 -13.43 -0.22
CA SER A 162 -11.91 -12.28 -0.44
C SER A 162 -11.96 -11.30 0.72
N ILE A 163 -11.09 -10.29 0.66
CA ILE A 163 -11.07 -9.20 1.64
C ILE A 163 -12.42 -8.49 1.80
N PHE A 164 -13.21 -8.37 0.72
CA PHE A 164 -14.48 -7.64 0.70
C PHE A 164 -15.70 -8.54 0.92
N TYR A 165 -15.63 -9.82 0.52
CA TYR A 165 -16.84 -10.63 0.34
C TYR A 165 -17.02 -11.79 1.33
N ALA A 166 -16.25 -11.81 2.41
CA ALA A 166 -16.41 -12.83 3.44
C ALA A 166 -17.83 -12.84 4.02
N ASN A 167 -18.49 -14.00 3.95
CA ASN A 167 -19.86 -14.24 4.39
C ASN A 167 -20.96 -13.48 3.60
N MET A 168 -20.69 -13.08 2.36
CA MET A 168 -21.65 -12.37 1.50
C MET A 168 -22.66 -13.26 0.75
N LYS A 169 -22.71 -14.58 1.03
CA LYS A 169 -23.57 -15.54 0.29
C LYS A 169 -25.06 -15.15 0.23
N LYS A 170 -25.57 -14.45 1.26
CA LYS A 170 -26.98 -14.00 1.32
C LYS A 170 -27.21 -12.60 0.72
N HIS A 171 -26.16 -11.92 0.28
CA HIS A 171 -26.16 -10.53 -0.20
C HIS A 171 -25.40 -10.45 -1.55
N GLN A 172 -25.72 -11.38 -2.46
CA GLN A 172 -25.03 -11.53 -3.74
C GLN A 172 -25.19 -10.31 -4.65
N ASP A 173 -26.33 -9.65 -4.58
CA ASP A 173 -26.62 -8.38 -5.24
C ASP A 173 -25.63 -7.28 -4.87
N LEU A 174 -25.34 -7.09 -3.58
CA LEU A 174 -24.35 -6.12 -3.11
C LEU A 174 -22.94 -6.49 -3.59
N LYS A 175 -22.60 -7.78 -3.55
CA LYS A 175 -21.32 -8.28 -4.08
C LYS A 175 -21.19 -7.96 -5.56
N ASP A 176 -22.21 -8.23 -6.36
CA ASP A 176 -22.19 -8.03 -7.81
C ASP A 176 -22.08 -6.55 -8.18
N ILE A 177 -22.79 -5.66 -7.45
CA ILE A 177 -22.68 -4.21 -7.63
C ILE A 177 -21.28 -3.74 -7.28
N HIS A 178 -20.77 -4.09 -6.10
CA HIS A 178 -19.45 -3.66 -5.65
C HIS A 178 -18.32 -4.21 -6.55
N SER A 179 -18.42 -5.48 -6.96
CA SER A 179 -17.46 -6.11 -7.87
C SER A 179 -17.39 -5.37 -9.21
N LYS A 180 -18.53 -4.95 -9.76
CA LYS A 180 -18.58 -4.11 -10.97
C LYS A 180 -18.04 -2.69 -10.74
N MET A 181 -18.08 -2.15 -9.52
CA MET A 181 -17.50 -0.83 -9.23
C MET A 181 -15.97 -0.85 -9.18
N ILE A 182 -15.38 -1.97 -8.77
CA ILE A 182 -13.92 -2.08 -8.58
C ILE A 182 -13.20 -2.72 -9.79
N SER A 183 -13.92 -3.33 -10.73
CA SER A 183 -13.35 -4.00 -11.91
C SER A 183 -13.65 -3.30 -13.25
N ASN A 184 -14.43 -2.22 -13.27
CA ASN A 184 -14.88 -1.57 -14.50
C ASN A 184 -14.08 -0.29 -14.80
N GLU A 185 -13.40 -0.27 -15.95
CA GLU A 185 -12.55 0.85 -16.42
C GLU A 185 -13.33 2.12 -16.83
N ASP A 186 -14.63 2.02 -17.04
CA ASP A 186 -15.51 3.16 -17.38
C ASP A 186 -16.13 3.82 -16.14
N LYS A 187 -15.89 3.26 -14.94
CA LYS A 187 -16.48 3.75 -13.69
C LYS A 187 -15.39 4.21 -12.73
N VAL A 188 -15.73 5.24 -11.95
CA VAL A 188 -14.87 5.67 -10.84
C VAL A 188 -14.70 4.51 -9.87
N THR A 189 -13.45 4.07 -9.72
CA THR A 189 -13.12 3.01 -8.78
C THR A 189 -13.16 3.59 -7.37
N PRO A 190 -13.97 3.03 -6.44
CA PRO A 190 -14.20 3.63 -5.12
C PRO A 190 -13.07 3.34 -4.12
N VAL A 191 -12.08 2.53 -4.49
CA VAL A 191 -11.07 1.98 -3.59
C VAL A 191 -9.66 2.24 -4.10
N ALA A 192 -8.75 2.48 -3.16
CA ALA A 192 -7.31 2.38 -3.39
C ALA A 192 -6.72 1.29 -2.48
N LEU A 193 -5.70 0.62 -3.00
CA LEU A 193 -4.93 -0.42 -2.32
C LEU A 193 -3.52 0.11 -2.13
N TRP A 194 -2.98 0.03 -0.92
CA TRP A 194 -1.66 0.59 -0.63
C TRP A 194 -0.90 -0.30 0.36
N GLU A 195 0.37 -0.55 0.07
CA GLU A 195 1.26 -1.41 0.85
C GLU A 195 2.45 -0.66 1.45
N PHE A 196 2.80 -1.01 2.70
CA PHE A 196 3.93 -0.43 3.45
C PHE A 196 5.29 -0.90 2.93
N PHE A 197 5.36 -2.15 2.48
CA PHE A 197 6.54 -2.72 1.87
C PHE A 197 6.23 -3.24 0.46
N PRO A 198 6.71 -2.56 -0.58
CA PRO A 198 6.16 -2.69 -1.93
C PRO A 198 6.67 -3.91 -2.71
N TYR A 199 7.05 -5.00 -2.04
CA TYR A 199 7.50 -6.24 -2.69
C TYR A 199 6.88 -7.48 -2.05
N ALA A 200 6.58 -8.47 -2.89
CA ALA A 200 5.84 -9.66 -2.51
C ALA A 200 6.59 -10.53 -1.51
N SER A 201 5.90 -10.95 -0.45
CA SER A 201 6.40 -11.91 0.54
C SER A 201 5.25 -12.63 1.23
N GLU A 202 5.49 -13.86 1.67
CA GLU A 202 4.49 -14.58 2.47
C GLU A 202 4.30 -13.91 3.84
N LYS A 203 5.39 -13.43 4.44
CA LYS A 203 5.42 -12.66 5.71
C LYS A 203 6.64 -11.73 5.73
N GLU A 204 6.65 -10.79 6.67
CA GLU A 204 7.76 -9.86 6.93
C GLU A 204 9.11 -10.52 7.26
N THR A 205 9.14 -11.83 7.47
CA THR A 205 10.34 -12.58 7.85
C THR A 205 10.72 -13.70 6.90
N VAL A 206 9.85 -14.03 5.93
CA VAL A 206 10.03 -15.14 4.98
C VAL A 206 9.50 -14.75 3.60
N TRP A 207 10.29 -14.98 2.57
CA TRP A 207 9.88 -14.83 1.17
C TRP A 207 8.78 -15.84 0.82
N GLN A 208 9.00 -17.06 1.28
CA GLN A 208 8.12 -18.23 1.22
C GLN A 208 8.54 -19.19 2.33
N LYS A 209 7.66 -20.08 2.77
CA LYS A 209 8.01 -21.21 3.65
C LYS A 209 9.30 -21.91 3.16
N GLY A 210 10.34 -21.92 3.99
CA GLY A 210 11.66 -22.48 3.68
C GLY A 210 12.72 -21.44 3.28
N TYR A 211 12.31 -20.23 2.88
CA TYR A 211 13.17 -19.17 2.33
C TYR A 211 13.10 -17.93 3.24
N SER A 212 14.07 -17.79 4.13
CA SER A 212 14.11 -16.70 5.11
C SER A 212 14.59 -15.39 4.50
N ILE A 213 13.97 -14.28 4.94
CA ILE A 213 14.50 -12.94 4.68
C ILE A 213 15.68 -12.69 5.62
N SER A 214 16.79 -12.17 5.09
CA SER A 214 17.99 -11.85 5.89
C SER A 214 17.71 -10.76 6.94
N LYS A 215 18.58 -10.65 7.97
CA LYS A 215 18.41 -9.65 9.04
C LYS A 215 18.54 -8.22 8.51
N SER A 216 19.37 -7.98 7.50
CA SER A 216 19.54 -6.68 6.85
C SER A 216 18.25 -6.28 6.12
N LEU A 217 17.71 -7.16 5.28
CA LEU A 217 16.48 -6.90 4.52
C LEU A 217 15.25 -6.71 5.40
N LYS A 218 15.12 -7.52 6.48
CA LYS A 218 13.98 -7.45 7.42
C LYS A 218 13.72 -6.04 7.97
N ARG A 219 14.74 -5.18 8.05
CA ARG A 219 14.59 -3.82 8.58
C ARG A 219 13.65 -2.97 7.72
N TYR A 220 13.68 -3.12 6.40
CA TYR A 220 12.82 -2.37 5.48
C TYR A 220 11.36 -2.87 5.50
N PHE A 221 11.15 -4.20 5.58
CA PHE A 221 9.81 -4.80 5.76
C PHE A 221 9.11 -4.35 7.05
N GLN A 222 9.93 -4.07 8.08
CA GLN A 222 9.49 -3.64 9.40
C GLN A 222 9.47 -2.11 9.54
N LEU A 223 9.83 -1.35 8.49
CA LEU A 223 10.00 0.11 8.52
C LEU A 223 10.92 0.63 9.64
N LYS A 224 11.92 -0.17 10.01
CA LYS A 224 13.01 0.26 10.90
C LYS A 224 14.05 1.07 10.15
N GLU A 225 14.15 0.83 8.84
CA GLU A 225 14.86 1.65 7.87
C GLU A 225 13.87 1.92 6.72
N THR A 226 13.99 3.08 6.07
CA THR A 226 13.03 3.55 5.07
C THR A 226 13.71 3.76 3.74
N LEU A 227 13.21 3.10 2.70
CA LEU A 227 13.68 3.24 1.32
C LEU A 227 13.11 4.51 0.66
N PRO A 228 13.75 5.04 -0.40
CA PRO A 228 13.19 6.13 -1.19
C PRO A 228 11.77 5.81 -1.69
N SER A 229 11.54 4.65 -2.30
CA SER A 229 10.22 4.29 -2.83
C SER A 229 9.12 4.26 -1.76
N GLN A 230 9.47 3.93 -0.51
CA GLN A 230 8.53 3.94 0.61
C GLN A 230 8.12 5.37 1.00
N ILE A 231 9.04 6.34 0.92
CA ILE A 231 8.71 7.76 1.13
C ILE A 231 7.80 8.26 0.00
N TRP A 232 8.10 7.91 -1.25
CA TRP A 232 7.23 8.25 -2.39
C TRP A 232 5.82 7.67 -2.22
N MET A 233 5.71 6.41 -1.79
CA MET A 233 4.44 5.77 -1.47
C MET A 233 3.67 6.55 -0.39
N VAL A 234 4.37 7.04 0.65
CA VAL A 234 3.77 7.89 1.68
C VAL A 234 3.34 9.25 1.12
N CYS A 235 4.04 9.81 0.12
CA CYS A 235 3.60 11.01 -0.60
C CYS A 235 2.28 10.77 -1.33
N LEU A 236 2.16 9.66 -2.08
CA LEU A 236 0.91 9.25 -2.75
C LEU A 236 -0.25 9.11 -1.77
N LEU A 237 -0.02 8.43 -0.64
CA LEU A 237 -1.02 8.27 0.42
C LEU A 237 -1.44 9.63 1.02
N THR A 238 -0.46 10.48 1.33
CA THR A 238 -0.70 11.79 1.96
C THR A 238 -1.46 12.73 1.04
N TYR A 239 -1.09 12.76 -0.24
CA TYR A 239 -1.84 13.49 -1.27
C TYR A 239 -3.30 13.04 -1.29
N THR A 240 -3.54 11.73 -1.35
CA THR A 240 -4.88 11.18 -1.44
C THR A 240 -5.71 11.53 -0.20
N ILE A 241 -5.15 11.36 1.00
CA ILE A 241 -5.82 11.71 2.26
C ILE A 241 -6.19 13.20 2.31
N LYS A 242 -5.31 14.09 1.86
CA LYS A 242 -5.54 15.54 1.92
C LYS A 242 -6.58 16.03 0.91
N HIS A 243 -6.75 15.33 -0.21
CA HIS A 243 -7.62 15.76 -1.31
C HIS A 243 -8.88 14.89 -1.49
N SER A 244 -9.14 13.98 -0.56
CA SER A 244 -10.41 13.24 -0.51
C SER A 244 -11.48 14.03 0.22
N GLU A 245 -12.69 14.06 -0.34
CA GLU A 245 -13.86 14.71 0.27
C GLU A 245 -14.39 13.91 1.45
N LYS A 246 -14.52 12.59 1.31
CA LYS A 246 -14.92 11.65 2.37
C LYS A 246 -14.14 10.36 2.20
N LEU A 247 -13.36 9.98 3.22
CA LEU A 247 -12.45 8.84 3.11
C LEU A 247 -12.51 7.94 4.34
N PHE A 248 -12.54 6.64 4.10
CA PHE A 248 -12.28 5.62 5.09
C PHE A 248 -10.89 5.03 4.88
N LEU A 249 -10.00 5.16 5.87
CA LEU A 249 -8.74 4.42 5.91
C LEU A 249 -8.96 3.13 6.70
N PHE A 250 -8.80 1.97 6.07
CA PHE A 250 -8.91 0.69 6.77
C PHE A 250 -7.53 0.04 6.97
N LEU A 251 -7.12 -0.04 8.23
CA LEU A 251 -5.83 -0.55 8.65
C LEU A 251 -5.84 -2.08 8.73
N ARG A 252 -5.21 -2.74 7.75
CA ARG A 252 -4.99 -4.19 7.74
C ARG A 252 -3.81 -4.59 8.62
N LYS A 253 -2.74 -3.78 8.62
CA LYS A 253 -1.56 -3.90 9.48
C LYS A 253 -1.65 -2.86 10.60
N ASN A 254 -1.81 -3.32 11.85
CA ASN A 254 -2.01 -2.46 13.02
C ASN A 254 -1.33 -3.02 14.29
N ASN A 255 -0.32 -3.87 14.15
CA ASN A 255 0.42 -4.40 15.30
C ASN A 255 1.14 -3.26 16.05
N LYS A 256 1.42 -3.45 17.35
CA LYS A 256 1.97 -2.40 18.22
C LYS A 256 3.29 -1.83 17.68
N ASP A 257 4.20 -2.70 17.24
CA ASP A 257 5.52 -2.28 16.79
C ASP A 257 5.41 -1.40 15.55
N PHE A 258 4.69 -1.85 14.52
CA PHE A 258 4.45 -1.06 13.30
C PHE A 258 3.81 0.30 13.60
N ARG A 259 2.82 0.34 14.51
CA ARG A 259 2.17 1.61 14.91
C ARG A 259 3.14 2.59 15.55
N ASN A 260 4.00 2.09 16.44
CA ASN A 260 4.95 2.91 17.18
C ASN A 260 6.09 3.44 16.30
N HIS A 261 6.56 2.63 15.35
CA HIS A 261 7.67 3.03 14.47
C HIS A 261 7.24 3.95 13.34
N PHE A 262 6.01 3.81 12.83
CA PHE A 262 5.57 4.55 11.65
C PHE A 262 4.18 5.16 11.80
N LEU A 263 3.13 4.33 11.93
CA LEU A 263 1.75 4.79 11.66
C LEU A 263 1.29 5.94 12.56
N ASN A 264 1.59 5.89 13.87
CA ASN A 264 1.16 6.94 14.80
C ASN A 264 1.86 8.27 14.51
N LYS A 265 3.18 8.23 14.28
CA LYS A 265 3.97 9.42 13.95
C LYS A 265 3.53 10.02 12.62
N TYR A 266 3.25 9.18 11.64
CA TYR A 266 2.70 9.60 10.35
C TYR A 266 1.37 10.34 10.52
N PHE A 267 0.43 9.75 11.27
CA PHE A 267 -0.87 10.34 11.53
C PHE A 267 -0.83 11.64 12.33
N GLU A 268 0.13 11.76 13.24
CA GLU A 268 0.42 13.01 13.96
C GLU A 268 0.95 14.08 13.00
N GLU A 269 1.94 13.75 12.17
CA GLU A 269 2.56 14.67 11.21
C GLU A 269 1.54 15.26 10.22
N ILE A 270 0.63 14.43 9.68
CA ILE A 270 -0.41 14.88 8.75
C ILE A 270 -1.67 15.41 9.46
N GLN A 271 -1.64 15.46 10.80
CA GLN A 271 -2.73 15.89 11.67
C GLN A 271 -4.08 15.24 11.35
N ILE A 272 -4.09 13.92 11.15
CA ILE A 272 -5.27 13.21 10.63
C ILE A 272 -6.50 13.35 11.55
N MET A 273 -6.28 13.51 12.85
CA MET A 273 -7.35 13.69 13.84
C MET A 273 -8.12 14.99 13.68
N ASN A 274 -7.51 16.00 13.04
CA ASN A 274 -8.14 17.30 12.78
C ASN A 274 -9.02 17.25 11.51
N LYS A 275 -9.04 16.14 10.78
CA LYS A 275 -9.78 15.98 9.52
C LYS A 275 -11.07 15.20 9.75
N GLU A 276 -12.17 15.91 10.00
CA GLU A 276 -13.46 15.30 10.32
C GLU A 276 -14.00 14.36 9.24
N ASN A 277 -13.64 14.64 7.99
CA ASN A 277 -14.07 13.91 6.80
C ASN A 277 -13.28 12.60 6.55
N ILE A 278 -12.19 12.38 7.30
CA ILE A 278 -11.36 11.17 7.23
C ILE A 278 -11.67 10.30 8.44
N LYS A 279 -12.11 9.06 8.21
CA LYS A 279 -12.37 8.08 9.28
C LYS A 279 -11.34 6.96 9.21
N VAL A 280 -10.62 6.75 10.31
CA VAL A 280 -9.63 5.67 10.39
C VAL A 280 -10.21 4.48 11.14
N LEU A 281 -10.29 3.37 10.42
CA LEU A 281 -10.84 2.10 10.87
C LEU A 281 -9.72 1.09 11.05
N SER A 282 -9.92 0.17 11.99
CA SER A 282 -9.06 -0.98 12.18
C SER A 282 -9.88 -2.23 12.42
N LYS A 283 -9.22 -3.38 12.37
CA LYS A 283 -9.86 -4.67 12.58
C LYS A 283 -10.26 -4.87 14.04
N LYS A 284 -11.46 -5.41 14.30
CA LYS A 284 -11.83 -5.89 15.65
C LYS A 284 -10.95 -7.07 16.05
N SER A 285 -10.80 -8.05 15.15
CA SER A 285 -9.91 -9.19 15.32
C SER A 285 -8.60 -8.99 14.57
N GLY A 286 -7.47 -9.09 15.29
CA GLY A 286 -6.13 -8.93 14.71
C GLY A 286 -5.79 -9.98 13.65
N SER A 287 -6.34 -11.19 13.76
CA SER A 287 -6.11 -12.30 12.82
C SER A 287 -6.96 -12.24 11.56
N SER A 288 -8.09 -11.51 11.60
CA SER A 288 -8.96 -11.37 10.45
C SER A 288 -8.27 -10.59 9.33
N LYS A 289 -8.61 -10.91 8.08
CA LYS A 289 -8.20 -10.16 6.90
C LYS A 289 -9.34 -9.25 6.38
N TYR A 290 -10.58 -9.53 6.76
CA TYR A 290 -11.75 -8.99 6.09
C TYR A 290 -12.09 -7.54 6.47
N LEU A 291 -12.48 -6.75 5.47
CA LEU A 291 -13.23 -5.52 5.65
C LEU A 291 -14.71 -5.89 5.61
N SER A 292 -15.32 -6.08 6.78
CA SER A 292 -16.71 -6.49 6.91
C SER A 292 -17.37 -5.80 8.11
N ASN A 293 -18.71 -5.70 8.08
CA ASN A 293 -19.50 -5.07 9.14
C ASN A 293 -19.18 -5.62 10.54
N GLY A 294 -18.96 -6.93 10.66
CA GLY A 294 -18.60 -7.57 11.93
C GLY A 294 -17.17 -7.30 12.41
N ASN A 295 -16.26 -6.82 11.56
CA ASN A 295 -14.82 -6.77 11.85
C ASN A 295 -14.22 -5.35 11.83
N VAL A 296 -15.01 -4.29 11.78
CA VAL A 296 -14.49 -2.89 11.81
C VAL A 296 -14.65 -2.22 13.18
N LYS A 297 -13.70 -1.39 13.58
CA LYS A 297 -13.82 -0.47 14.71
C LYS A 297 -13.02 0.81 14.48
N PRO A 298 -13.38 1.93 15.11
CA PRO A 298 -12.53 3.12 15.10
C PRO A 298 -11.10 2.80 15.57
N TYR A 299 -10.11 3.38 14.91
CA TYR A 299 -8.70 3.23 15.29
C TYR A 299 -8.35 4.06 16.54
N PHE A 300 -8.79 5.31 16.57
CA PHE A 300 -8.51 6.23 17.67
C PHE A 300 -9.49 6.04 18.82
N SER A 301 -8.97 5.91 20.04
CA SER A 301 -9.79 5.79 21.24
C SER A 301 -10.70 7.01 21.41
N GLY A 302 -11.96 6.77 21.82
CA GLY A 302 -12.93 7.85 22.04
C GLY A 302 -13.58 8.39 20.77
N THR A 303 -13.21 7.90 19.58
CA THR A 303 -13.90 8.24 18.33
C THR A 303 -15.01 7.24 18.04
N THR A 304 -16.14 7.72 17.54
CA THR A 304 -17.22 6.90 16.98
C THR A 304 -17.09 6.85 15.46
N THR A 305 -17.48 5.73 14.86
CA THR A 305 -17.61 5.63 13.41
C THR A 305 -19.07 5.77 13.04
N ASN A 306 -19.40 6.70 12.14
CA ASN A 306 -20.75 6.83 11.55
C ASN A 306 -21.04 5.69 10.53
N ILE A 307 -20.45 4.51 10.73
CA ILE A 307 -20.66 3.33 9.90
C ILE A 307 -21.57 2.40 10.69
N ARG A 308 -22.74 2.13 10.15
CA ARG A 308 -23.69 1.17 10.67
C ARG A 308 -23.16 -0.24 10.42
N THR A 309 -23.13 -1.05 11.46
CA THR A 309 -22.63 -2.44 11.39
C THR A 309 -23.70 -3.49 11.67
N ASP A 310 -24.92 -3.06 11.97
CA ASP A 310 -26.04 -3.94 12.35
C ASP A 310 -26.51 -4.81 11.20
N LYS A 311 -26.45 -4.28 9.97
CA LYS A 311 -26.79 -4.98 8.73
C LYS A 311 -25.69 -4.82 7.69
N VAL A 312 -25.60 -5.77 6.77
CA VAL A 312 -24.61 -5.75 5.68
C VAL A 312 -24.95 -4.63 4.69
N GLU A 313 -26.23 -4.42 4.42
CA GLU A 313 -26.76 -3.37 3.54
C GLU A 313 -26.33 -1.98 4.02
N ASP A 314 -26.56 -1.67 5.30
CA ASP A 314 -26.19 -0.38 5.88
C ASP A 314 -24.67 -0.15 5.83
N PHE A 315 -23.89 -1.20 6.06
CA PHE A 315 -22.42 -1.14 5.97
C PHE A 315 -21.94 -0.84 4.55
N PHE A 316 -22.53 -1.49 3.54
CA PHE A 316 -22.20 -1.24 2.13
C PHE A 316 -22.66 0.14 1.65
N GLU A 317 -23.80 0.63 2.15
CA GLU A 317 -24.26 1.99 1.91
C GLU A 317 -23.24 3.01 2.46
N ASP A 318 -22.83 2.86 3.72
CA ASP A 318 -21.97 3.84 4.39
C ASP A 318 -20.56 3.90 3.79
N LEU A 319 -19.96 2.75 3.45
CA LEU A 319 -18.61 2.67 2.89
C LEU A 319 -18.58 2.92 1.38
N TRP A 320 -19.49 2.29 0.64
CA TRP A 320 -19.41 2.23 -0.83
C TRP A 320 -20.45 3.10 -1.53
N GLY A 321 -21.49 3.55 -0.81
CA GLY A 321 -22.61 4.28 -1.41
C GLY A 321 -23.59 3.38 -2.16
N ILE A 322 -23.63 2.07 -1.83
CA ILE A 322 -24.54 1.11 -2.47
C ILE A 322 -25.85 1.06 -1.68
N LEU A 323 -26.93 1.60 -2.24
CA LEU A 323 -28.24 1.63 -1.58
C LEU A 323 -28.93 0.26 -1.64
N SER A 324 -29.56 -0.12 -0.53
CA SER A 324 -30.35 -1.35 -0.38
C SER A 324 -31.55 -1.47 -1.35
N SER A 325 -31.89 -0.42 -2.09
CA SER A 325 -33.07 -0.36 -2.96
C SER A 325 -32.79 -0.64 -4.43
N THR A 326 -31.61 -1.16 -4.78
CA THR A 326 -31.30 -1.56 -6.17
C THR A 326 -31.92 -2.95 -6.44
N LYS A 327 -33.25 -3.04 -6.44
CA LYS A 327 -34.01 -4.21 -6.90
C LYS A 327 -34.31 -4.12 -8.38
#